data_AF-A0A935L3Y1-F1
#
_entry.id   AF-A0A935L3Y1-F1
#
_cell.length_a   1.000
_cell.length_b   1.000
_cell.length_c   1.000
_cell.angle_alpha   90.00
_cell.angle_beta   90.00
_cell.angle_gamma   90.00
#
_symmetry.space_group_name_H-M   'P 1'
#
loop_
_entity.id
_entity.type
_entity.pdbx_description
1 polymer ?
#
loop_
_entity_poly.entity_id
_entity_poly.type
_entity_poly.pdbx_seq_one_letter_code
_entity_poly.pdbx_strand_id
1 'polypeptide(L)'
;MGRCWCFPPASQEQLRLTALSATTPSLWELPQWLYPRNDISPLTYHADLSRWQKSERGTKLNTVARGQEFILDCADYPDSIEWINTLLESNSVNEGCRNNAR
;
A
#
# COMPACT_ATOMS: atom_id res chain seq x y z
N MET A 1 23.67 -13.57 -15.79
CA MET A 1 22.72 -12.56 -16.31
C MET A 1 21.70 -12.22 -15.21
N GLY A 2 21.89 -11.12 -14.49
CA GLY A 2 20.95 -10.66 -13.46
C GLY A 2 19.86 -9.81 -14.10
N ARG A 3 18.60 -10.15 -13.86
CA ARG A 3 17.46 -9.33 -14.32
C ARG A 3 17.49 -8.03 -13.51
N CYS A 4 17.85 -6.93 -14.17
CA CYS A 4 17.65 -5.60 -13.63
C CYS A 4 16.14 -5.40 -13.48
N TRP A 5 15.68 -5.26 -12.24
CA TRP A 5 14.34 -4.81 -11.95
C TRP A 5 14.27 -3.33 -12.33
N CYS A 6 13.86 -3.03 -13.56
CA CYS A 6 13.42 -1.69 -13.91
C CYS A 6 12.12 -1.45 -13.13
N PHE A 7 12.23 -0.76 -11.99
CA PHE A 7 11.07 -0.14 -11.36
C PHE A 7 10.40 0.78 -12.40
N PRO A 8 9.06 0.78 -12.51
CA PRO A 8 8.37 1.69 -13.41
C PRO A 8 8.70 3.15 -13.05
N PRO A 9 8.59 4.09 -14.00
CA PRO A 9 8.86 5.51 -13.76
C PRO A 9 8.02 6.03 -12.59
N ALA A 10 8.44 7.16 -12.01
CA ALA A 10 7.95 7.81 -10.77
C ALA A 10 6.42 8.01 -10.61
N SER A 11 5.60 7.60 -11.57
CA SER A 11 4.14 7.70 -11.58
C SER A 11 3.41 6.67 -10.69
N GLN A 12 4.12 5.81 -9.94
CA GLN A 12 3.49 4.78 -9.10
C GLN A 12 3.94 4.79 -7.62
N GLU A 13 4.55 5.89 -7.14
CA GLU A 13 4.94 5.96 -5.72
C GLU A 13 3.76 5.76 -4.76
N GLN A 14 2.56 6.20 -5.17
CA GLN A 14 1.31 6.00 -4.41
C GLN A 14 0.86 4.53 -4.33
N LEU A 15 1.31 3.68 -5.26
CA LEU A 15 1.00 2.23 -5.27
C LEU A 15 2.03 1.41 -4.48
N ARG A 16 3.08 2.04 -3.95
CA ARG A 16 4.14 1.36 -3.25
C ARG A 16 3.90 1.40 -1.75
N LEU A 17 3.71 0.22 -1.16
CA LEU A 17 3.59 0.09 0.30
C LEU A 17 4.94 0.10 1.02
N THR A 18 6.04 -0.28 0.36
CA THR A 18 7.38 -0.25 0.98
C THR A 18 7.80 1.19 1.30
N ALA A 19 8.16 1.44 2.56
CA ALA A 19 8.57 2.77 3.01
C ALA A 19 9.79 3.26 2.22
N LEU A 20 9.83 4.56 1.87
CA LEU A 20 10.97 5.15 1.13
C LEU A 20 12.31 4.99 1.85
N SER A 21 12.28 5.00 3.19
CA SER A 21 13.45 4.84 4.03
C SER A 21 13.82 3.37 4.29
N ALA A 22 13.07 2.40 3.76
CA ALA A 22 13.25 1.01 4.10
C ALA A 22 14.48 0.41 3.41
N THR A 23 15.29 -0.31 4.18
CA THR A 23 16.36 -1.16 3.65
C THR A 23 15.87 -2.57 3.31
N THR A 24 14.66 -2.93 3.75
CA THR A 24 14.03 -4.24 3.51
C THR A 24 12.60 -4.07 2.98
N PRO A 25 12.08 -5.02 2.17
CA PRO A 25 10.70 -4.96 1.66
C PRO A 25 9.65 -5.22 2.73
N SER A 26 10.05 -5.61 3.95
CA SER A 26 9.13 -5.88 5.07
C SER A 26 8.66 -4.62 5.79
N LEU A 27 9.36 -3.49 5.63
CA LEU A 27 8.95 -2.24 6.26
C LEU A 27 8.03 -1.46 5.32
N TRP A 28 6.75 -1.42 5.67
CA TRP A 28 5.73 -0.72 4.91
C TRP A 28 5.38 0.62 5.55
N GLU A 29 4.98 1.57 4.71
CA GLU A 29 4.39 2.86 5.08
C GLU A 29 2.97 2.90 4.50
N LEU A 30 2.01 3.05 5.40
CA LEU A 30 0.59 2.84 5.18
C LEU A 30 -0.16 4.11 5.61
N PRO A 31 -1.37 4.33 5.09
CA PRO A 31 -2.22 5.41 5.57
C PRO A 31 -2.47 5.33 7.09
N GLN A 32 -2.63 6.49 7.72
CA GLN A 32 -2.83 6.57 9.17
C GLN A 32 -4.06 5.78 9.64
N TRP A 33 -5.13 5.77 8.85
CA TRP A 33 -6.38 5.10 9.18
C TRP A 33 -6.24 3.58 9.31
N LEU A 34 -5.20 2.97 8.73
CA LEU A 34 -4.95 1.53 8.79
C LEU A 34 -4.36 1.07 10.15
N TYR A 35 -4.01 2.01 11.04
CA TYR A 35 -3.45 1.66 12.35
C TYR A 35 -4.49 0.88 13.17
N PRO A 36 -4.13 -0.28 13.76
CA PRO A 36 -5.06 -1.09 14.54
C PRO A 36 -5.59 -0.32 15.76
N ARG A 37 -6.90 -0.42 16.00
CA ARG A 37 -7.60 0.16 17.16
C ARG A 37 -8.22 -0.97 17.97
N ASN A 38 -8.46 -0.73 19.26
CA ASN A 38 -8.89 -1.77 20.21
C ASN A 38 -10.19 -2.52 19.80
N ASP A 39 -11.03 -1.90 18.96
CA ASP A 39 -12.34 -2.42 18.57
C ASP A 39 -12.43 -2.86 17.09
N ILE A 40 -11.29 -2.92 16.39
CA ILE A 40 -11.27 -3.18 14.94
C ILE A 40 -10.30 -4.31 14.60
N SER A 41 -10.71 -5.18 13.69
CA SER A 41 -9.88 -6.26 13.19
C SER A 41 -8.61 -5.71 12.50
N PRO A 42 -7.40 -6.02 13.00
CA PRO A 42 -6.16 -5.61 12.37
C PRO A 42 -5.94 -6.36 11.06
N LEU A 43 -4.99 -5.88 10.25
CA LEU A 43 -4.53 -6.59 9.06
C LEU A 43 -4.15 -8.05 9.41
N THR A 44 -4.59 -9.01 8.61
CA THR A 44 -4.40 -10.44 8.85
C THR A 44 -2.92 -10.76 9.16
N TYR A 45 -2.67 -11.58 10.18
CA TYR A 45 -1.35 -11.89 10.76
C TYR A 45 -0.62 -10.75 11.48
N HIS A 46 -1.22 -9.57 11.62
CA HIS A 46 -0.60 -8.38 12.20
C HIS A 46 -1.38 -7.82 13.41
N ALA A 47 -1.94 -8.71 14.25
CA ALA A 47 -2.56 -8.31 15.51
C ALA A 47 -1.56 -7.81 16.58
N ASP A 48 -0.28 -8.14 16.42
CA ASP A 48 0.80 -7.72 17.31
C ASP A 48 1.14 -6.24 17.10
N LEU A 49 0.71 -5.38 18.03
CA LEU A 49 0.93 -3.93 18.02
C LEU A 49 2.42 -3.54 18.03
N SER A 50 3.33 -4.40 18.48
CA SER A 50 4.77 -4.08 18.47
C SER A 50 5.35 -3.91 17.07
N ARG A 51 4.64 -4.42 16.04
CA ARG A 51 5.00 -4.29 14.63
C ARG A 51 4.49 -3.01 13.99
N TRP A 52 3.67 -2.25 14.70
CA TRP A 52 3.02 -1.04 14.23
C TRP A 52 3.64 0.18 14.90
N GLN A 53 3.94 1.20 14.11
CA GLN A 53 4.46 2.47 14.60
C GLN A 53 3.72 3.63 13.95
N LYS A 54 3.27 4.59 14.75
CA LYS A 54 2.70 5.85 14.23
C LYS A 54 3.84 6.75 13.75
N SER A 55 3.65 7.42 12.63
CA SER A 55 4.60 8.36 12.02
C SER A 55 3.86 9.62 11.57
N GLU A 56 4.59 10.72 11.36
CA GLU A 56 4.02 11.97 10.84
C GLU A 56 3.41 11.81 9.45
N ARG A 57 3.90 10.84 8.65
CA ARG A 57 3.40 10.56 7.30
C ARG A 57 2.28 9.51 7.25
N GLY A 58 1.95 8.90 8.39
CA GLY A 58 0.98 7.82 8.46
C GLY A 58 1.37 6.74 9.46
N THR A 59 1.35 5.49 9.01
CA THR A 59 1.58 4.31 9.85
C THR A 59 2.66 3.43 9.24
N LYS A 60 3.65 3.04 10.04
CA LYS A 60 4.64 2.05 9.63
C LYS A 60 4.28 0.68 10.16
N LEU A 61 4.45 -0.33 9.31
CA LEU A 61 4.20 -1.73 9.64
C LEU A 61 5.44 -2.56 9.27
N ASN A 62 5.91 -3.37 10.20
CA ASN A 62 6.88 -4.42 9.91
C ASN A 62 6.16 -5.73 9.59
N THR A 63 6.04 -6.03 8.31
CA THR A 63 5.28 -7.19 7.81
C THR A 63 5.99 -8.50 8.07
N VAL A 64 5.19 -9.57 8.22
CA VAL A 64 5.71 -10.93 8.31
C VAL A 64 5.92 -11.53 6.92
N ALA A 65 6.99 -12.30 6.73
CA ALA A 65 7.21 -13.06 5.49
C ALA A 65 6.34 -14.34 5.44
N ARG A 66 5.02 -14.20 5.64
CA ARG A 66 4.07 -15.31 5.65
C ARG A 66 2.83 -14.96 4.83
N GLY A 67 2.56 -15.77 3.81
CA GLY A 67 1.46 -15.55 2.87
C GLY A 67 1.84 -14.58 1.76
N GLN A 68 1.19 -14.71 0.61
CA GLN A 68 1.32 -13.78 -0.51
C GLN A 68 0.37 -12.58 -0.36
N GLU A 69 -0.65 -12.69 0.49
CA GLU A 69 -1.74 -11.74 0.60
C GLU A 69 -2.04 -11.46 2.07
N PHE A 70 -2.41 -10.21 2.37
CA PHE A 70 -2.91 -9.78 3.66
C PHE A 70 -4.29 -9.16 3.48
N ILE A 71 -5.22 -9.54 4.36
CA ILE A 71 -6.63 -9.12 4.26
C ILE A 71 -6.93 -8.14 5.39
N LEU A 72 -7.64 -7.06 5.05
CA LEU A 72 -8.24 -6.11 5.96
C LEU A 72 -9.75 -6.11 5.72
N ASP A 73 -10.54 -6.12 6.79
CA ASP A 73 -11.99 -5.95 6.66
C ASP A 73 -12.32 -4.47 6.51
N CYS A 74 -12.66 -4.03 5.29
CA CYS A 74 -12.98 -2.65 5.00
C CYS A 74 -14.28 -2.15 5.68
N ALA A 75 -15.14 -3.05 6.19
CA ALA A 75 -16.34 -2.65 6.91
C ALA A 75 -16.02 -1.87 8.20
N ASP A 76 -14.88 -2.19 8.82
CA ASP A 76 -14.42 -1.52 10.04
C ASP A 76 -13.64 -0.21 9.75
N TYR A 77 -13.32 0.06 8.48
CA TYR A 77 -12.49 1.19 8.05
C TYR A 77 -13.20 1.99 6.94
N PRO A 78 -14.11 2.92 7.28
CA PRO A 78 -14.84 3.69 6.27
C PRO A 78 -13.93 4.52 5.35
N ASP A 79 -12.79 4.98 5.87
CA ASP A 79 -11.76 5.73 5.12
C ASP A 79 -11.11 4.91 3.99
N SER A 80 -11.28 3.58 4.01
CA SER A 80 -10.71 2.69 3.00
C SER A 80 -11.24 2.97 1.59
N ILE A 81 -12.54 3.28 1.47
CA ILE A 81 -13.20 3.52 0.18
C ILE A 81 -12.67 4.79 -0.47
N GLU A 82 -12.56 5.88 0.30
CA GLU A 82 -12.03 7.15 -0.20
C GLU A 82 -10.58 7.01 -0.67
N TRP A 83 -9.76 6.28 0.10
CA TRP A 83 -8.38 6.01 -0.26
C TRP A 83 -8.27 5.16 -1.54
N ILE A 84 -9.06 4.09 -1.67
CA ILE A 84 -9.10 3.25 -2.89
C ILE A 84 -9.53 4.09 -4.10
N ASN A 85 -10.57 4.91 -3.97
CA ASN A 85 -11.02 5.77 -5.07
C ASN A 85 -9.92 6.73 -5.52
N THR A 86 -9.23 7.37 -4.57
CA THR A 86 -8.10 8.27 -4.84
C THR A 86 -6.99 7.55 -5.62
N LEU A 87 -6.66 6.31 -5.24
CA LEU A 87 -5.67 5.50 -5.96
C LEU A 87 -6.12 5.15 -7.37
N LEU A 88 -7.39 4.78 -7.56
CA LEU A 88 -7.92 4.42 -8.87
C LEU A 88 -7.93 5.63 -9.81
N GLU A 89 -8.43 6.78 -9.34
CA GLU A 89 -8.51 8.03 -10.11
C GLU A 89 -7.12 8.56 -10.49
N SER A 90 -6.16 8.50 -9.56
CA SER A 90 -4.78 8.97 -9.80
C SER A 90 -4.05 8.13 -10.85
N ASN A 91 -4.51 6.89 -11.08
CA ASN A 91 -3.89 5.95 -12.02
C ASN A 91 -4.74 5.67 -13.27
N SER A 92 -5.93 6.28 -13.41
CA SER A 92 -6.90 5.94 -14.46
C SER A 92 -6.71 6.65 -15.80
N VAL A 93 -5.51 7.03 -16.24
CA VAL A 93 -5.34 7.61 -17.60
C VAL A 93 -4.08 7.12 -18.33
N ASN A 94 -4.28 6.23 -19.33
CA ASN A 94 -3.67 6.35 -20.66
C ASN A 94 -4.35 5.45 -21.73
N GLU A 95 -5.59 5.74 -22.15
CA GLU A 95 -6.20 5.17 -23.37
C GLU A 95 -6.24 6.18 -24.53
N GLY A 96 -5.14 6.92 -24.74
CA GLY A 96 -5.09 8.03 -25.69
C GLY A 96 -3.99 7.95 -26.73
N CYS A 97 -3.72 6.80 -27.38
CA CYS A 97 -2.90 6.70 -28.61
C CYS A 97 -2.99 5.31 -29.29
N ARG A 98 -4.18 4.88 -29.70
CA ARG A 98 -4.33 3.87 -30.76
C ARG A 98 -5.53 4.30 -31.61
N ASN A 99 -5.36 4.31 -32.93
CA ASN A 99 -6.35 4.62 -33.97
C ASN A 99 -6.19 6.00 -34.63
N ASN A 100 -5.08 6.19 -35.34
CA ASN A 100 -5.13 6.79 -36.68
C ASN A 100 -3.91 6.33 -37.50
N ALA A 101 -4.00 5.14 -38.08
CA ALA A 101 -3.23 4.81 -39.27
C ALA A 101 -4.20 4.95 -40.45
N ARG A 102 -4.07 6.06 -41.16
CA ARG A 102 -4.70 6.31 -42.46
C ARG A 102 -3.61 6.24 -43.52
#